data_AF-A0A520YEL9-F1
#
_entry.id   AF-A0A520YEL9-F1
#
_cell.length_a   1.000
_cell.length_b   1.000
_cell.length_c   1.000
_cell.angle_alpha   90.00
_cell.angle_beta   90.00
_cell.angle_gamma   90.00
#
_symmetry.space_group_name_H-M   'P 1'
#
loop_
_entity.id
_entity.type
_entity.pdbx_description
1 polymer ?
#
loop_
_entity_poly.entity_id
_entity_poly.type
_entity_poly.pdbx_seq_one_letter_code
_entity_poly.pdbx_strand_id
1 'polypeptide(L)'
;IKKEPDVALGNIVGSSIYNIFGILGITAAIVPLGAPPEIARLDIWVLIGVTGLLMLFLRTGWTIHRWEGVIFTGAYAAYVGFQLAGAL
;
A
#
# COMPACT_ATOMS: atom_id res chain seq x y z
N ILE A 1 22.48 -5.78 16.73
CA ILE A 1 21.24 -5.45 16.01
C ILE A 1 21.59 -5.39 14.53
N LYS A 2 21.32 -6.45 13.76
CA LYS A 2 21.60 -6.47 12.31
C LYS A 2 20.64 -5.49 11.64
N LYS A 3 21.16 -4.37 11.14
CA LYS A 3 20.41 -3.33 10.45
C LYS A 3 20.48 -3.62 8.96
N GLU A 4 19.55 -4.43 8.46
CA GLU A 4 19.34 -4.62 7.01
C GLU A 4 17.99 -4.00 6.63
N PRO A 5 17.87 -2.66 6.67
CA PRO A 5 16.63 -1.95 6.32
C PRO A 5 16.16 -2.31 4.90
N ASP A 6 17.09 -2.59 4.00
CA ASP A 6 16.83 -2.96 2.61
C ASP A 6 16.07 -4.29 2.49
N VAL A 7 16.40 -5.28 3.34
CA VAL A 7 15.73 -6.59 3.36
C VAL A 7 14.34 -6.46 3.96
N ALA A 8 14.18 -5.66 5.02
CA ALA A 8 12.87 -5.40 5.61
C ALA A 8 11.93 -4.72 4.62
N LEU A 9 12.44 -3.75 3.86
CA LEU A 9 11.68 -3.08 2.81
C LEU A 9 11.31 -4.02 1.66
N GLY A 10 12.27 -4.82 1.17
CA GLY A 10 12.03 -5.82 0.13
C GLY A 10 10.93 -6.80 0.52
N ASN A 11 10.87 -7.18 1.80
CA ASN A 11 9.80 -8.03 2.33
C ASN A 11 8.43 -7.33 2.33
N ILE A 12 8.36 -6.05 2.71
CA ILE A 12 7.11 -5.27 2.72
C ILE A 12 6.56 -5.10 1.29
N VAL A 13 7.41 -4.68 0.35
CA VAL A 13 7.02 -4.49 -1.04
C VAL A 13 6.69 -5.84 -1.69
N GLY A 14 7.53 -6.85 -1.48
CA GLY A 14 7.35 -8.20 -2.03
C GLY A 14 6.07 -8.88 -1.54
N SER A 15 5.75 -8.79 -0.25
CA SER A 15 4.51 -9.34 0.29
C SER A 15 3.27 -8.63 -0.26
N SER A 16 3.33 -7.32 -0.48
CA SER A 16 2.23 -6.55 -1.10
C SER A 16 1.97 -6.97 -2.55
N ILE A 17 3.05 -7.12 -3.33
CA ILE A 17 2.97 -7.61 -4.72
C ILE A 17 2.41 -9.05 -4.73
N TYR A 18 2.92 -9.93 -3.87
CA TYR A 18 2.45 -11.31 -3.79
C TYR A 18 0.98 -11.41 -3.34
N ASN A 19 0.51 -10.52 -2.46
CA ASN A 19 -0.88 -10.52 -2.03
C ASN A 19 -1.81 -10.15 -3.20
N ILE A 20 -1.47 -9.14 -4.00
CA ILE A 20 -2.28 -8.70 -5.14
C ILE A 20 -2.19 -9.68 -6.32
N PHE A 21 -0.99 -10.06 -6.74
CA PHE A 21 -0.81 -10.90 -7.93
C PHE A 21 -0.95 -12.39 -7.63
N GLY A 22 -0.42 -12.84 -6.49
CA GLY A 22 -0.49 -14.23 -6.06
C GLY A 22 -1.85 -14.56 -5.48
N ILE A 23 -2.15 -14.06 -4.28
CA ILE A 23 -3.36 -14.46 -3.55
C ILE A 23 -4.62 -13.96 -4.28
N LEU A 24 -4.75 -12.64 -4.47
CA LEU A 24 -5.93 -12.05 -5.08
C LEU A 24 -6.06 -12.46 -6.56
N GLY A 25 -4.96 -12.48 -7.32
CA GLY A 25 -4.95 -12.89 -8.72
C GLY A 25 -5.38 -14.35 -8.94
N ILE A 26 -4.83 -15.29 -8.16
CA ILE A 26 -5.24 -16.70 -8.24
C ILE A 26 -6.70 -16.85 -7.77
N THR A 27 -7.09 -16.17 -6.70
CA THR A 27 -8.47 -16.25 -6.20
C THR A 27 -9.46 -15.71 -7.23
N ALA A 28 -9.16 -14.57 -7.88
CA ALA A 28 -9.97 -13.98 -8.93
C ALA A 28 -10.08 -14.86 -10.19
N ALA A 29 -9.04 -15.65 -10.49
CA ALA A 29 -9.05 -16.59 -11.61
C ALA A 29 -9.96 -17.81 -11.35
N ILE A 30 -10.09 -18.23 -10.09
CA ILE A 30 -10.93 -19.37 -9.71
C ILE A 30 -12.38 -18.93 -9.43
N VAL A 31 -12.54 -17.84 -8.67
CA VAL A 31 -13.85 -17.28 -8.29
C VAL A 31 -13.89 -15.83 -8.74
N PRO A 32 -14.88 -15.42 -9.56
CA PRO A 32 -15.01 -14.03 -9.96
C PRO A 32 -15.27 -13.16 -8.72
N LEU A 33 -14.29 -12.36 -8.35
CA LEU A 33 -14.37 -11.41 -7.26
C LEU A 33 -15.06 -10.13 -7.76
N GLY A 34 -16.26 -9.85 -7.27
CA GLY A 34 -16.94 -8.59 -7.53
C GLY A 34 -16.23 -7.45 -6.80
N ALA A 35 -15.73 -6.46 -7.55
CA ALA A 35 -15.15 -5.25 -6.97
C ALA A 35 -16.29 -4.25 -6.66
N PRO A 36 -16.48 -3.84 -5.39
CA PRO A 36 -17.42 -2.77 -5.06
C PRO A 36 -17.08 -1.49 -5.81
N PRO A 37 -18.08 -0.74 -6.32
CA PRO A 37 -17.86 0.49 -7.08
C PRO A 37 -17.26 1.63 -6.23
N GLU A 38 -17.23 1.49 -4.90
CA GLU A 38 -16.53 2.39 -3.98
C GLU A 38 -15.01 2.23 -4.11
N ILE A 39 -14.52 0.98 -4.14
CA ILE A 39 -13.09 0.67 -4.32
C ILE A 39 -12.55 1.24 -5.63
N ALA A 40 -13.35 1.16 -6.71
CA ALA A 40 -12.96 1.65 -8.02
C ALA A 40 -12.89 3.19 -8.12
N ARG A 41 -13.55 3.91 -7.21
CA ARG A 41 -13.73 5.37 -7.34
C ARG A 41 -12.64 6.17 -6.66
N LEU A 42 -12.19 5.74 -5.47
CA LEU A 42 -11.25 6.51 -4.66
C LEU A 42 -10.10 5.62 -4.15
N ASP A 43 -10.41 4.42 -3.65
CA ASP A 43 -9.44 3.53 -3.02
C ASP A 43 -8.30 3.15 -3.97
N ILE A 44 -8.62 2.78 -5.22
CA ILE A 44 -7.61 2.44 -6.23
C ILE A 44 -6.70 3.64 -6.54
N TRP A 45 -7.25 4.85 -6.66
CA TRP A 45 -6.46 6.03 -6.97
C TRP A 45 -5.55 6.43 -5.80
N VAL A 46 -6.04 6.33 -4.57
CA VAL A 46 -5.24 6.55 -3.37
C VAL A 46 -4.13 5.49 -3.27
N LEU A 47 -4.45 4.21 -3.51
CA LEU A 47 -3.48 3.11 -3.49
C LEU A 47 -2.35 3.35 -4.50
N ILE A 48 -2.68 3.74 -5.73
CA ILE A 48 -1.70 4.04 -6.78
C ILE A 48 -0.86 5.26 -6.37
N GLY A 49 -1.48 6.32 -5.85
CA GLY A 49 -0.79 7.52 -5.40
C GLY A 49 0.21 7.25 -4.27
N VAL A 50 -0.20 6.50 -3.24
CA VAL A 50 0.67 6.12 -2.12
C VAL A 50 1.80 5.21 -2.58
N THR A 51 1.51 4.26 -3.48
CA THR A 51 2.53 3.38 -4.07
C THR A 51 3.54 4.17 -4.90
N GLY A 52 3.08 5.15 -5.69
CA GLY A 52 3.96 6.07 -6.43
C GLY A 52 4.84 6.91 -5.51
N LEU A 53 4.27 7.44 -4.42
CA LEU A 53 5.01 8.18 -3.40
C LEU A 53 6.07 7.29 -2.72
N LEU A 54 5.72 6.05 -2.41
CA LEU A 54 6.65 5.05 -1.90
C LEU A 54 7.80 4.84 -2.89
N MET A 55 7.51 4.59 -4.17
CA MET A 55 8.57 4.42 -5.18
C MET A 55 9.47 5.65 -5.31
N LEU A 56 8.93 6.86 -5.16
CA LEU A 56 9.72 8.10 -5.18
C LEU A 56 10.72 8.15 -4.03
N PHE A 57 10.29 7.87 -2.80
CA PHE A 57 11.17 7.87 -1.63
C PHE A 57 12.20 6.72 -1.67
N LEU A 58 11.83 5.58 -2.25
CA LEU A 58 12.75 4.44 -2.40
C LEU A 58 13.90 4.68 -3.37
N ARG A 59 13.80 5.65 -4.29
CA ARG A 59 14.92 6.03 -5.18
C ARG A 59 16.14 6.57 -4.43
N THR A 60 15.96 7.05 -3.20
CA THR A 60 17.01 7.70 -2.42
C THR A 60 17.97 6.72 -1.73
N GLY A 61 17.79 5.41 -1.93
CA GLY A 61 18.71 4.37 -1.46
C GLY A 61 18.05 3.20 -0.76
N TRP A 62 16.85 2.77 -1.20
CA TRP A 62 16.15 1.59 -0.66
C TRP A 62 15.94 1.58 0.86
N THR A 63 15.98 2.75 1.48
CA THR A 63 15.78 2.94 2.91
C THR A 63 14.67 3.95 3.14
N ILE A 64 13.83 3.68 4.13
CA ILE A 64 12.78 4.62 4.56
C ILE A 64 13.25 5.29 5.85
N HIS A 65 13.40 6.61 5.81
CA HIS A 65 13.71 7.39 7.00
C HIS A 65 12.49 7.49 7.91
N ARG A 66 12.71 7.69 9.22
CA ARG A 66 11.63 7.83 10.21
C ARG A 66 10.58 8.87 9.82
N TRP A 67 11.01 10.00 9.24
CA TRP A 67 10.12 11.06 8.79
C TRP A 67 9.23 10.64 7.61
N GLU A 68 9.77 9.88 6.65
CA GLU A 68 9.00 9.32 5.54
C GLU A 68 7.95 8.32 6.04
N GLY A 69 8.31 7.50 7.04
CA GLY A 69 7.36 6.61 7.71
C GLY A 69 6.22 7.35 8.41
N VAL A 70 6.49 8.52 9.01
CA VAL A 70 5.46 9.38 9.60
C VAL A 70 4.51 9.91 8.53
N ILE A 71 5.02 10.28 7.36
CA ILE A 71 4.18 10.72 6.22
C ILE A 71 3.24 9.60 5.79
N PHE A 72 3.74 8.36 5.60
CA PHE A 72 2.88 7.23 5.23
C PHE A 72 1.84 6.91 6.31
N THR A 73 2.23 6.96 7.58
CA THR A 73 1.32 6.70 8.70
C THR A 73 0.24 7.79 8.80
N GLY A 74 0.62 9.06 8.62
CA GLY A 74 -0.31 10.18 8.59
C GLY A 74 -1.28 10.12 7.41
N ALA A 75 -0.78 9.76 6.21
CA ALA A 75 -1.62 9.54 5.04
C ALA A 75 -2.63 8.40 5.26
N TYR A 76 -2.20 7.30 5.88
CA TYR A 76 -3.09 6.20 6.24
C TYR A 76 -4.15 6.61 7.26
N ALA A 77 -3.76 7.34 8.31
CA ALA A 77 -4.70 7.84 9.32
C ALA A 77 -5.73 8.83 8.71
N ALA A 78 -5.29 9.72 7.81
CA ALA A 78 -6.16 10.63 7.09
C ALA A 78 -7.14 9.88 6.18
N TYR A 79 -6.67 8.86 5.45
CA TYR A 79 -7.51 8.02 4.61
C TYR A 79 -8.58 7.27 5.40
N VAL A 80 -8.18 6.62 6.51
CA VAL A 80 -9.13 5.93 7.41
C VAL A 80 -10.12 6.91 8.02
N GLY A 81 -9.66 8.10 8.45
CA GLY A 81 -10.54 9.14 8.98
C GLY A 81 -11.55 9.65 7.95
N PHE A 82 -11.11 9.87 6.70
CA PHE A 82 -11.99 10.27 5.60
C PHE A 82 -13.03 9.20 5.29
N GLN A 83 -12.61 7.92 5.22
CA GLN A 83 -13.53 6.80 4.97
C GLN A 83 -14.53 6.63 6.11
N LEU A 84 -14.10 6.78 7.37
CA LEU A 84 -14.95 6.67 8.54
C LEU A 84 -15.96 7.83 8.61
N ALA A 85 -15.53 9.06 8.29
CA ALA A 85 -16.40 10.23 8.27
C ALA A 85 -17.41 10.19 7.11
N GLY A 86 -17.06 9.59 5.97
CA GLY A 86 -17.99 9.35 4.86
C GLY A 86 -18.92 8.16 5.06
N ALA A 87 -18.62 7.28 6.03
CA ALA A 87 -19.45 6.13 6.41
C ALA A 87 -20.43 6.41 7.55
N LEU A 88 -20.25 7.53 8.27
CA LEU A 88 -21.18 8.07 9.27
C LEU A 88 -22.23 8.98 8.62
#